data_AF-A0A2V6KL14-F1
#
_entry.id   AF-A0A2V6KL14-F1
#
_cell.length_a   1.000
_cell.length_b   1.000
_cell.length_c   1.000
_cell.angle_alpha   90.00
_cell.angle_beta   90.00
_cell.angle_gamma   90.00
#
_symmetry.space_group_name_H-M   'P 1'
#
loop_
_entity.id
_entity.type
_entity.pdbx_description
1 polymer ?
#
loop_
_entity_poly.entity_id
_entity_poly.type
_entity_poly.pdbx_seq_one_letter_code
_entity_poly.pdbx_strand_id
1 'polypeptide(L)'
;WQELSIFKFKPNQIHRLTITTDKELSLERSENNQWHWVKGTGEIDGTRVQALLNTLSNLHAVRWLGATKPQNGLEKPQLTLAFTTSPDNKASHKLIIGAPANDGTWYAHADEREGTFVISNSDLNTLRLSVVAQPSPIPSRTPSVAP
;
A
#
# COMPACT_ATOMS: atom_id res chain seq x y z
N TRP A 1 2.73 -6.88 -26.00
CA TRP A 1 2.21 -7.34 -24.71
C TRP A 1 2.67 -6.38 -23.63
N GLN A 2 1.74 -5.80 -22.87
CA GLN A 2 2.07 -4.91 -21.75
C GLN A 2 2.45 -5.78 -20.54
N GLU A 3 3.53 -5.43 -19.83
CA GLU A 3 3.92 -6.17 -18.63
C GLU A 3 2.88 -5.96 -17.53
N LEU A 4 2.51 -7.06 -16.85
CA LEU A 4 1.53 -7.00 -15.76
C LEU A 4 2.15 -6.45 -14.48
N SER A 5 3.47 -6.57 -14.29
CA SER A 5 4.17 -5.92 -13.18
C SER A 5 4.06 -4.41 -13.30
N ILE A 6 3.52 -3.77 -12.25
CA ILE A 6 3.38 -2.32 -12.18
C ILE A 6 4.71 -1.70 -11.79
N PHE A 7 5.35 -2.29 -10.80
CA PHE A 7 6.53 -1.78 -10.13
C PHE A 7 7.69 -2.78 -10.25
N LYS A 8 8.93 -2.27 -10.27
CA LYS A 8 10.16 -3.08 -10.36
C LYS A 8 11.20 -2.71 -9.31
N PHE A 9 10.76 -2.35 -8.11
CA PHE A 9 11.63 -2.09 -6.97
C PHE A 9 11.47 -3.16 -5.90
N LYS A 10 12.45 -3.28 -5.02
CA LYS A 10 12.37 -4.15 -3.84
C LYS A 10 11.66 -3.42 -2.69
N PRO A 11 10.96 -4.14 -1.79
CA PRO A 11 10.35 -3.52 -0.62
C PRO A 11 11.37 -2.74 0.24
N ASN A 12 12.62 -3.23 0.29
CA ASN A 12 13.71 -2.59 1.02
C ASN A 12 14.19 -1.26 0.42
N GLN A 13 13.84 -0.95 -0.83
CA GLN A 13 14.18 0.33 -1.46
C GLN A 13 13.18 1.43 -1.08
N ILE A 14 12.02 1.07 -0.54
CA ILE A 14 11.02 2.06 -0.15
C ILE A 14 11.47 2.73 1.16
N HIS A 15 11.66 4.04 1.10
CA HIS A 15 12.08 4.87 2.23
C HIS A 15 10.93 5.66 2.84
N ARG A 16 9.93 6.04 2.04
CA ARG A 16 8.76 6.76 2.52
C ARG A 16 7.50 6.19 1.89
N LEU A 17 6.43 6.16 2.67
CA LEU A 17 5.13 5.67 2.25
C LEU A 17 4.04 6.57 2.82
N THR A 18 3.19 7.08 1.95
CA THR A 18 2.02 7.88 2.28
C THR A 18 0.79 7.15 1.77
N ILE A 19 -0.17 6.96 2.64
CA ILE A 19 -1.42 6.24 2.45
C ILE A 19 -2.53 7.25 2.68
N THR A 20 -3.27 7.58 1.63
CA THR A 20 -4.39 8.53 1.68
C THR A 20 -5.68 7.78 1.37
N THR A 21 -6.52 7.63 2.39
CA THR A 21 -7.87 7.06 2.28
C THR A 21 -8.87 8.09 2.80
N ASP A 22 -9.58 7.79 3.90
CA ASP A 22 -10.33 8.76 4.70
C ASP A 22 -9.39 9.75 5.41
N LYS A 23 -8.21 9.25 5.80
CA LYS A 23 -7.15 10.02 6.45
C LYS A 23 -5.85 9.85 5.69
N GLU A 24 -5.01 10.87 5.77
CA GLU A 24 -3.65 10.83 5.24
C GLU A 24 -2.70 10.37 6.34
N LEU A 25 -2.04 9.26 6.08
CA LEU A 25 -1.05 8.61 6.92
C LEU A 25 0.28 8.57 6.19
N SER A 26 1.35 9.02 6.82
CA SER A 26 2.69 9.06 6.23
C SER A 26 3.68 8.42 7.17
N LEU A 27 4.44 7.48 6.62
CA LEU A 27 5.47 6.71 7.28
C LEU A 27 6.79 6.96 6.56
N GLU A 28 7.87 7.00 7.31
CA GLU A 28 9.21 7.08 6.77
C GLU A 28 10.11 6.08 7.48
N ARG A 29 11.06 5.53 6.74
CA ARG A 29 11.98 4.52 7.20
C ARG A 29 13.27 5.20 7.60
N SER A 30 13.58 5.12 8.88
CA SER A 30 14.84 5.55 9.48
C SER A 30 16.02 4.71 9.01
N GLU A 31 17.25 5.22 9.20
CA GLU A 31 18.50 4.52 8.87
C GLU A 31 18.66 3.16 9.56
N ASN A 32 18.04 2.99 10.74
CA ASN A 32 18.01 1.72 11.48
C ASN A 32 16.96 0.72 10.94
N ASN A 33 16.39 0.98 9.75
CA ASN A 33 15.32 0.22 9.13
C ASN A 33 13.97 0.21 9.89
N GLN A 34 13.80 1.06 10.90
CA GLN A 34 12.53 1.21 11.61
C GLN A 34 11.64 2.24 10.91
N TRP A 35 10.33 2.00 10.95
CA TRP A 35 9.34 2.92 10.43
C TRP A 35 8.89 3.88 11.53
N HIS A 36 8.79 5.16 11.20
CA HIS A 36 8.27 6.21 12.07
C HIS A 36 7.15 6.98 11.39
N TRP A 37 6.24 7.53 12.20
CA TRP A 37 5.16 8.37 11.72
C TRP A 37 5.70 9.74 11.33
N VAL A 38 5.55 10.07 10.06
CA VAL A 38 5.63 11.46 9.58
C VAL A 38 4.27 12.14 9.76
N LYS A 39 3.18 11.39 9.54
CA LYS A 39 1.80 11.85 9.73
C LYS A 39 0.91 10.69 10.13
N GLY A 40 0.25 10.78 11.28
CA GLY A 40 -0.52 9.67 11.83
C GLY A 40 -0.24 9.50 13.31
N THR A 41 -0.97 8.60 13.95
CA THR A 41 -0.86 8.32 15.38
C THR A 41 -1.05 6.84 15.65
N GLY A 42 -0.50 6.37 16.77
CA GLY A 42 -0.55 4.97 17.19
C GLY A 42 0.79 4.25 17.01
N GLU A 43 0.83 2.99 17.43
CA GLU A 43 2.00 2.15 17.24
C GLU A 43 2.04 1.62 15.80
N ILE A 44 3.23 1.55 15.19
CA ILE A 44 3.39 1.08 13.80
C ILE A 44 3.58 -0.43 13.83
N ASP A 45 2.70 -1.15 13.16
CA ASP A 45 2.83 -2.58 12.97
C ASP A 45 3.82 -2.84 11.81
N GLY A 46 5.08 -3.07 12.16
CA GLY A 46 6.13 -3.35 11.19
C GLY A 46 5.83 -4.56 10.28
N THR A 47 5.05 -5.53 10.76
CA THR A 47 4.65 -6.69 9.96
C THR A 47 3.66 -6.29 8.87
N ARG A 48 2.67 -5.45 9.22
CA ARG A 48 1.69 -4.92 8.25
C ARG A 48 2.34 -3.98 7.26
N VAL A 49 3.26 -3.11 7.71
CA VAL A 49 4.04 -2.27 6.80
C VAL A 49 4.80 -3.14 5.83
N GLN A 50 5.53 -4.16 6.30
CA GLN A 50 6.28 -5.07 5.43
C GLN A 50 5.38 -5.81 4.44
N ALA A 51 4.18 -6.24 4.84
CA ALA A 51 3.20 -6.85 3.94
C ALA A 51 2.75 -5.89 2.82
N LEU A 52 2.53 -4.62 3.17
CA LEU A 52 2.18 -3.57 2.21
C LEU A 52 3.34 -3.32 1.22
N LEU A 53 4.58 -3.22 1.69
CA LEU A 53 5.75 -3.05 0.82
C LEU A 53 5.95 -4.23 -0.12
N ASN A 54 5.76 -5.46 0.37
CA ASN A 54 5.82 -6.67 -0.45
C ASN A 54 4.73 -6.67 -1.53
N THR A 55 3.51 -6.25 -1.16
CA THR A 55 2.38 -6.15 -2.10
C THR A 55 2.65 -5.08 -3.16
N LEU A 56 3.22 -3.94 -2.80
CA LEU A 56 3.64 -2.92 -3.78
C LEU A 56 4.72 -3.45 -4.72
N SER A 57 5.74 -4.12 -4.19
CA SER A 57 6.84 -4.69 -4.98
C SER A 57 6.36 -5.78 -5.94
N ASN A 58 5.41 -6.61 -5.50
CA ASN A 58 4.78 -7.67 -6.28
C ASN A 58 3.43 -7.24 -6.89
N LEU A 59 3.17 -5.95 -7.03
CA LEU A 59 1.87 -5.50 -7.53
C LEU A 59 1.76 -5.81 -9.01
N HIS A 60 0.76 -6.60 -9.36
CA HIS A 60 0.47 -6.95 -10.74
C HIS A 60 -0.93 -6.47 -11.16
N ALA A 61 -1.01 -5.86 -12.35
CA ALA A 61 -2.25 -5.71 -13.06
C ALA A 61 -2.82 -7.08 -13.39
N VAL A 62 -4.08 -7.32 -13.06
CA VAL A 62 -4.85 -8.46 -13.57
C VAL A 62 -5.07 -8.29 -15.07
N ARG A 63 -5.41 -7.06 -15.50
CA ARG A 63 -5.56 -6.68 -16.91
C ARG A 63 -5.38 -5.18 -17.10
N TRP A 64 -4.87 -4.81 -18.27
CA TRP A 64 -4.79 -3.43 -18.73
C TRP A 64 -6.07 -3.05 -19.46
N LEU A 65 -6.61 -1.86 -19.16
CA LEU A 65 -7.83 -1.34 -19.77
C LEU A 65 -7.56 -0.23 -20.80
N GLY A 66 -6.30 0.24 -20.89
CA GLY A 66 -5.89 1.31 -21.77
C GLY A 66 -6.19 2.68 -21.15
N ALA A 67 -6.77 3.59 -21.94
CA ALA A 67 -6.98 4.98 -21.53
C ALA A 67 -7.83 5.12 -20.24
N THR A 68 -7.45 6.08 -19.40
CA THR A 68 -8.21 6.44 -18.20
C THR A 68 -9.57 7.01 -18.57
N LYS A 69 -10.62 6.49 -17.94
CA LYS A 69 -12.01 6.92 -18.16
C LYS A 69 -12.59 7.48 -16.86
N PRO A 70 -13.54 8.43 -16.91
CA PRO A 70 -14.18 9.00 -15.72
C PRO A 70 -14.86 7.93 -14.86
N GLN A 71 -15.44 6.92 -15.50
CA GLN A 71 -16.09 5.77 -14.84
C GLN A 71 -15.14 4.93 -13.97
N ASN A 72 -13.83 5.08 -14.12
CA ASN A 72 -12.84 4.35 -13.33
C ASN A 72 -12.76 4.91 -11.89
N GLY A 73 -13.37 6.06 -11.60
CA GLY A 73 -13.37 6.67 -10.27
C GLY A 73 -12.01 7.20 -9.82
N LEU A 74 -11.08 7.44 -10.75
CA LEU A 74 -9.73 7.96 -10.43
C LEU A 74 -9.75 9.45 -10.03
N GLU A 75 -10.80 10.19 -10.38
CA GLU A 75 -11.04 11.57 -9.91
C GLU A 75 -11.42 11.62 -8.42
N LYS A 76 -12.04 10.56 -7.90
CA LYS A 76 -12.38 10.39 -6.49
C LYS A 76 -11.81 9.06 -6.00
N PRO A 77 -10.48 8.98 -5.83
CA PRO A 77 -9.85 7.74 -5.47
C PRO A 77 -10.28 7.29 -4.08
N GLN A 78 -10.49 5.98 -3.95
CA GLN A 78 -10.80 5.32 -2.68
C GLN A 78 -9.54 5.11 -1.84
N LEU A 79 -8.40 4.93 -2.50
CA LEU A 79 -7.09 4.79 -1.88
C LEU A 79 -6.03 5.39 -2.80
N THR A 80 -5.21 6.29 -2.27
CA THR A 80 -4.01 6.80 -2.95
C THR A 80 -2.79 6.44 -2.12
N LEU A 81 -1.79 5.86 -2.77
CA LEU A 81 -0.53 5.47 -2.18
C LEU A 81 0.57 6.25 -2.88
N ALA A 82 1.36 7.01 -2.14
CA ALA A 82 2.52 7.70 -2.66
C ALA A 82 3.75 7.24 -1.87
N PHE A 83 4.80 6.79 -2.54
CA PHE A 83 5.98 6.27 -1.87
C PHE A 83 7.25 6.63 -2.62
N THR A 84 8.39 6.65 -1.92
CA THR A 84 9.69 6.97 -2.52
C THR A 84 10.63 5.79 -2.41
N THR A 85 11.34 5.49 -3.50
CA THR A 85 12.30 4.37 -3.59
C THR A 85 13.76 4.83 -3.52
N SER A 86 13.98 6.13 -3.30
CA SER A 86 15.31 6.72 -3.17
C SER A 86 15.45 7.39 -1.80
N PRO A 87 16.62 7.29 -1.14
CA PRO A 87 16.89 8.01 0.10
C PRO A 87 16.85 9.53 -0.11
N ASP A 88 17.21 10.02 -1.30
CA ASP A 88 17.09 11.43 -1.69
C ASP A 88 15.64 11.87 -2.04
N ASN A 89 14.65 10.99 -1.89
CA ASN A 89 13.24 11.21 -2.31
C ASN A 89 13.05 11.59 -3.79
N LYS A 90 14.05 11.35 -4.65
CA LYS A 90 14.00 11.70 -6.08
C LYS A 90 13.12 10.75 -6.91
N ALA A 91 13.10 9.46 -6.58
CA ALA A 91 12.19 8.50 -7.21
C ALA A 91 10.92 8.38 -6.37
N SER A 92 9.93 9.21 -6.70
CA SER A 92 8.58 9.13 -6.13
C SER A 92 7.64 8.42 -7.08
N HIS A 93 6.79 7.59 -6.48
CA HIS A 93 5.84 6.73 -7.16
C HIS A 93 4.48 6.98 -6.55
N LYS A 94 3.44 6.95 -7.37
CA LYS A 94 2.07 7.19 -6.91
C LYS A 94 1.13 6.20 -7.58
N LEU A 95 0.44 5.44 -6.74
CA LEU A 95 -0.60 4.49 -7.12
C LEU A 95 -1.95 5.04 -6.64
N ILE A 96 -2.88 5.19 -7.56
CA ILE A 96 -4.22 5.69 -7.32
C ILE A 96 -5.19 4.55 -7.59
N ILE A 97 -6.09 4.29 -6.64
CA ILE A 97 -7.10 3.24 -6.74
C ILE A 97 -8.46 3.93 -6.70
N GLY A 98 -9.23 3.70 -7.77
CA GLY A 98 -10.53 4.31 -8.01
C GLY A 98 -11.68 3.41 -7.57
N ALA A 99 -12.70 3.35 -8.44
CA ALA A 99 -13.91 2.58 -8.21
C ALA A 99 -13.66 1.06 -8.31
N PRO A 100 -14.52 0.24 -7.68
CA PRO A 100 -14.53 -1.19 -7.94
C PRO A 100 -14.97 -1.45 -9.39
N ALA A 101 -14.37 -2.44 -10.02
CA ALA A 101 -14.77 -2.98 -11.30
C ALA A 101 -15.74 -4.16 -11.10
N ASN A 102 -16.39 -4.58 -12.19
CA ASN A 102 -17.14 -5.83 -12.21
C ASN A 102 -16.11 -6.99 -12.04
N ASP A 103 -16.49 -8.06 -11.34
CA ASP A 103 -15.62 -9.22 -11.01
C ASP A 103 -14.72 -9.11 -9.76
N GLY A 104 -14.97 -8.17 -8.85
CA GLY A 104 -14.17 -8.07 -7.61
C GLY A 104 -12.72 -7.65 -7.86
N THR A 105 -12.51 -6.88 -8.94
CA THR A 105 -11.26 -6.18 -9.21
C THR A 105 -11.46 -4.69 -9.01
N TRP A 106 -10.38 -3.92 -8.94
CA TRP A 106 -10.45 -2.48 -8.68
C TRP A 106 -9.64 -1.71 -9.71
N TYR A 107 -10.21 -0.61 -10.21
CA TYR A 107 -9.49 0.26 -11.13
C TYR A 107 -8.32 0.93 -10.42
N ALA A 108 -7.14 0.82 -11.00
CA ALA A 108 -5.92 1.41 -10.48
C ALA A 108 -5.14 2.09 -11.59
N HIS A 109 -4.39 3.11 -11.21
CA HIS A 109 -3.53 3.89 -12.09
C HIS A 109 -2.24 4.21 -11.36
N ALA A 110 -1.11 4.06 -12.05
CA ALA A 110 0.21 4.39 -11.51
C ALA A 110 0.80 5.52 -12.35
N ASP A 111 1.38 6.53 -11.72
CA ASP A 111 1.94 7.71 -12.41
C ASP A 111 3.02 7.34 -13.43
N GLU A 112 3.80 6.30 -13.12
CA GLU A 112 4.83 5.74 -14.00
C GLU A 112 4.31 4.81 -15.12
N ARG A 113 2.99 4.57 -15.18
CA ARG A 113 2.39 3.72 -16.21
C ARG A 113 1.25 4.45 -16.90
N GLU A 114 1.38 4.62 -18.20
CA GLU A 114 0.30 5.20 -18.99
C GLU A 114 -0.87 4.21 -19.10
N GLY A 115 -2.05 4.65 -18.63
CA GLY A 115 -3.30 3.90 -18.69
C GLY A 115 -3.84 3.43 -17.32
N THR A 116 -5.10 3.00 -17.34
CA THR A 116 -5.75 2.34 -16.20
C THR A 116 -5.59 0.82 -16.34
N PHE A 117 -5.32 0.18 -15.23
CA PHE A 117 -5.34 -1.27 -15.08
C PHE A 117 -6.29 -1.65 -13.94
N VAL A 118 -6.53 -2.94 -13.77
CA VAL A 118 -7.26 -3.43 -12.60
C VAL A 118 -6.38 -4.33 -11.75
N ILE A 119 -6.53 -4.22 -10.45
CA ILE A 119 -5.87 -5.08 -9.45
C ILE A 119 -6.88 -5.99 -8.77
N SER A 120 -6.40 -7.08 -8.17
CA SER A 120 -7.26 -8.01 -7.45
C SER A 120 -7.72 -7.39 -6.12
N ASN A 121 -8.90 -7.78 -5.64
CA ASN A 121 -9.36 -7.37 -4.30
C ASN A 121 -8.38 -7.81 -3.19
N SER A 122 -7.67 -8.93 -3.36
CA SER A 122 -6.64 -9.38 -2.41
C SER A 122 -5.50 -8.38 -2.26
N ASP A 123 -4.99 -7.84 -3.37
CA ASP A 123 -3.93 -6.82 -3.35
C ASP A 123 -4.43 -5.55 -2.67
N LEU A 124 -5.63 -5.09 -3.05
CA LEU A 124 -6.25 -3.91 -2.43
C LEU A 124 -6.45 -4.10 -0.92
N ASN A 125 -6.89 -5.28 -0.48
CA ASN A 125 -7.13 -5.55 0.93
C ASN A 125 -5.84 -5.36 1.73
N THR A 126 -4.71 -5.91 1.26
CA THR A 126 -3.40 -5.70 1.89
C THR A 126 -2.95 -4.24 1.86
N LEU A 127 -3.16 -3.54 0.73
CA LEU A 127 -2.84 -2.12 0.61
C LEU A 127 -3.68 -1.22 1.52
N ARG A 128 -4.91 -1.65 1.85
CA ARG A 128 -5.84 -0.96 2.76
C ARG A 128 -5.64 -1.35 4.23
N LEU A 129 -4.83 -2.37 4.52
CA LEU A 129 -4.57 -2.77 5.90
C LEU A 129 -4.03 -1.59 6.70
N SER A 130 -4.63 -1.37 7.86
CA SER A 130 -4.16 -0.33 8.77
C SER A 130 -2.78 -0.70 9.28
N VAL A 131 -1.78 0.07 8.88
CA VAL A 131 -0.39 -0.03 9.37
C VAL A 131 -0.25 0.33 10.86
N VAL A 132 -1.32 0.83 11.48
CA VAL A 132 -1.42 1.01 12.93
C VAL A 132 -1.62 -0.35 13.58
N ALA A 133 -0.74 -0.70 14.53
CA ALA A 133 -0.92 -1.85 15.39
C ALA A 133 -2.23 -1.68 16.18
N GLN A 134 -3.17 -2.61 15.97
CA GLN A 134 -4.26 -2.75 16.94
C GLN A 134 -3.65 -3.25 18.24
N PRO A 135 -4.15 -2.81 19.40
CA PRO A 135 -3.79 -3.43 20.66
C PRO A 135 -4.12 -4.91 20.54
N SER A 136 -3.08 -5.74 20.44
CA SER A 136 -3.23 -7.18 20.51
C SER A 136 -3.88 -7.46 21.86
N PRO A 137 -4.98 -8.23 21.96
CA PRO A 137 -5.41 -8.75 23.24
C PRO A 137 -4.24 -9.58 23.77
N ILE A 138 -3.60 -9.06 24.81
CA ILE A 138 -2.50 -9.71 25.52
C ILE A 138 -3.00 -11.14 25.82
N PRO A 139 -2.31 -12.22 25.42
CA PRO A 139 -2.66 -13.52 25.95
C PRO A 139 -2.41 -13.43 27.45
N SER A 140 -3.48 -13.40 28.23
CA SER A 140 -3.42 -13.47 29.68
C SER A 140 -2.50 -14.62 30.02
N ARG A 141 -1.29 -14.33 30.53
CA ARG A 141 -0.46 -15.33 31.17
C ARG A 141 -1.31 -15.92 32.29
N THR A 142 -1.88 -17.09 32.08
CA THR A 142 -2.33 -17.93 33.17
C THR A 142 -1.07 -18.35 33.93
N PRO A 143 -0.86 -17.91 35.18
CA PRO A 143 0.13 -18.57 36.01
C PRO A 143 -0.35 -20.00 36.21
N SER A 144 0.38 -20.95 35.63
CA SER A 144 0.25 -22.37 35.93
C SER A 144 0.57 -22.54 37.42
N VAL A 145 -0.48 -22.76 38.21
CA VAL A 145 -0.34 -23.24 39.59
C VAL A 145 0.28 -24.62 39.51
N ALA A 146 1.52 -24.72 39.96
CA ALA A 146 2.23 -25.97 40.22
C ALA A 146 2.07 -26.34 41.72
N PRO A 147 2.27 -27.62 42.08
CA PRO A 147 1.44 -28.42 42.98
C PRO A 147 1.53 -28.11 44.48
#